data_AF-A0A3M1HX12-F1
#
_entry.id   AF-A0A3M1HX12-F1
#
_cell.length_a   1.000
_cell.length_b   1.000
_cell.length_c   1.000
_cell.angle_alpha   90.00
_cell.angle_beta   90.00
_cell.angle_gamma   90.00
#
_symmetry.space_group_name_H-M   'P 1'
#
loop_
_entity.id
_entity.type
_entity.pdbx_description
1 polymer ?
#
loop_
_entity_poly.entity_id
_entity_poly.type
_entity_poly.pdbx_seq_one_letter_code
_entity_poly.pdbx_strand_id
1 'polypeptide(L)'
;MSLSLPEDLKKRLLEAGVQDKASLEAALQADDELRADYERWVIGLALHEFAQTTDQAGLRALVERMPFLLEEEMIRAIENAIAKALEIGDEGNADALAQRLKALRRLRAEQAEKVASQPMTQALIAFVQAPDDEAARAIFRERRDLLANQQAEALLFSHFEGQDSTAKLHLEKRRELFRRLLDEARGQSDR
;
A
#
# COMPACT_ATOMS: atom_id res chain seq x y z
N MET A 1 27.80 7.26 2.96
CA MET A 1 27.66 7.14 4.43
C MET A 1 26.32 6.48 4.68
N SER A 2 26.27 5.33 5.36
CA SER A 2 24.98 4.74 5.76
C SER A 2 24.40 5.58 6.89
N LEU A 3 23.18 6.08 6.76
CA LEU A 3 22.49 6.75 7.87
C LEU A 3 22.19 5.68 8.93
N SER A 4 22.89 5.74 10.05
CA SER A 4 22.59 4.93 11.22
C SER A 4 21.45 5.55 12.02
N LEU A 5 20.81 4.73 12.86
CA LEU A 5 19.82 5.21 13.83
C LEU A 5 20.46 6.29 14.74
N PRO A 6 19.85 7.48 14.91
CA PRO A 6 20.36 8.51 15.81
C PRO A 6 20.51 7.96 17.22
N GLU A 7 21.62 8.25 17.90
CA GLU A 7 21.90 7.68 19.22
C GLU A 7 20.83 8.03 20.27
N ASP A 8 20.24 9.23 20.19
CA ASP A 8 19.13 9.62 21.07
C ASP A 8 17.87 8.77 20.84
N LEU A 9 17.47 8.61 19.57
CA LEU A 9 16.33 7.77 19.19
C LEU A 9 16.57 6.31 19.57
N LYS A 10 17.78 5.80 19.35
CA LYS A 10 18.21 4.47 19.76
C LYS A 10 18.09 4.28 21.27
N LYS A 11 18.53 5.25 22.06
CA LYS A 11 18.42 5.21 23.52
C LYS A 11 16.96 5.17 23.96
N ARG A 12 16.11 6.03 23.41
CA ARG A 12 14.66 6.06 23.73
C ARG A 12 13.95 4.76 23.38
N LEU A 13 14.30 4.14 22.24
CA LEU A 13 13.79 2.82 21.86
C LEU A 13 14.22 1.72 22.85
N LEU A 14 15.49 1.74 23.29
CA LEU A 14 15.98 0.80 24.30
C LEU A 14 15.31 1.00 25.67
N GLU A 15 15.10 2.25 26.08
CA GLU A 15 14.38 2.60 27.31
C GLU A 15 12.90 2.19 27.26
N ALA A 16 12.29 2.24 26.07
CA ALA A 16 10.94 1.73 25.81
C ALA A 16 10.89 0.18 25.75
N GLY A 17 12.02 -0.51 25.94
CA GLY A 17 12.08 -1.98 25.98
C GLY A 17 12.10 -2.65 24.62
N VAL A 18 12.45 -1.93 23.54
CA VAL A 18 12.52 -2.50 22.19
C VAL A 18 13.70 -3.47 22.06
N GLN A 19 13.39 -4.73 21.75
CA GLN A 19 14.36 -5.81 21.55
C GLN A 19 14.15 -6.55 20.22
N ASP A 20 12.96 -6.45 19.66
CA ASP A 20 12.53 -7.10 18.43
C ASP A 20 11.45 -6.26 17.73
N LYS A 21 10.91 -6.79 16.64
CA LYS A 21 9.87 -6.12 15.86
C LYS A 21 8.58 -5.91 16.67
N ALA A 22 8.17 -6.89 17.47
CA ALA A 22 6.91 -6.82 18.20
C ALA A 22 6.96 -5.77 19.32
N SER A 23 8.06 -5.73 20.06
CA SER A 23 8.33 -4.70 21.08
C SER A 23 8.54 -3.32 20.48
N LEU A 24 9.12 -3.21 19.28
CA LEU A 24 9.15 -1.95 18.53
C LEU A 24 7.73 -1.45 18.25
N GLU A 25 6.88 -2.26 17.63
CA GLU A 25 5.50 -1.88 17.31
C GLU A 25 4.73 -1.47 18.57
N ALA A 26 4.88 -2.22 19.67
CA ALA A 26 4.25 -1.88 20.95
C ALA A 26 4.76 -0.54 21.52
N ALA A 27 6.06 -0.26 21.45
CA ALA A 27 6.65 0.99 21.90
C ALA A 27 6.15 2.20 21.07
N LEU A 28 6.08 2.06 19.74
CA LEU A 28 5.59 3.12 18.86
C LEU A 28 4.06 3.34 18.98
N GLN A 29 3.31 2.32 19.42
CA GLN A 29 1.89 2.48 19.75
C GLN A 29 1.68 3.18 21.10
N ALA A 30 2.60 3.00 22.04
CA ALA A 30 2.51 3.56 23.39
C ALA A 30 2.99 5.01 23.49
N ASP A 31 3.89 5.44 22.60
CA ASP A 31 4.49 6.78 22.61
C ASP A 31 4.41 7.43 21.22
N ASP A 32 3.50 8.40 21.09
CA ASP A 32 3.25 9.14 19.85
C ASP A 32 4.45 9.98 19.40
N GLU A 33 5.23 10.53 20.33
CA GLU A 33 6.42 11.33 20.02
C GLU A 33 7.55 10.44 19.52
N LEU A 34 7.78 9.31 20.20
CA LEU A 34 8.73 8.29 19.77
C LEU A 34 8.39 7.74 18.37
N ARG A 35 7.10 7.51 18.11
CA ARG A 35 6.61 7.14 16.78
C ARG A 35 6.93 8.18 15.73
N ALA A 36 6.58 9.44 15.97
CA ALA A 36 6.80 10.52 15.02
C ALA A 36 8.30 10.71 14.70
N ASP A 37 9.18 10.60 15.69
CA ASP A 37 10.62 10.71 15.49
C ASP A 37 11.20 9.51 14.74
N TYR A 38 10.73 8.30 15.06
CA TYR A 38 11.12 7.08 14.35
C TYR A 38 10.68 7.13 12.88
N GLU A 39 9.42 7.47 12.60
CA GLU A 39 8.90 7.63 11.24
C GLU A 39 9.68 8.69 10.45
N ARG A 40 9.97 9.84 11.08
CA ARG A 40 10.78 10.90 10.44
C ARG A 40 12.18 10.40 10.09
N TRP A 41 12.81 9.61 10.97
CA TRP A 41 14.11 9.01 10.68
C TRP A 41 14.03 8.01 9.53
N VAL A 42 13.03 7.11 9.53
CA VAL A 42 12.82 6.12 8.45
C VAL A 42 12.61 6.80 7.10
N ILE A 43 11.77 7.84 7.04
CA ILE A 43 11.56 8.63 5.81
C ILE A 43 12.87 9.29 5.36
N GLY A 44 13.64 9.86 6.29
CA GLY A 44 14.94 10.47 5.99
C GLY A 44 15.96 9.47 5.43
N LEU A 45 16.04 8.28 6.01
CA LEU A 45 16.86 7.18 5.51
C LEU A 45 16.44 6.76 4.10
N ALA A 46 15.14 6.56 3.89
CA ALA A 46 14.59 6.17 2.60
C ALA A 46 14.85 7.23 1.51
N LEU A 47 14.69 8.52 1.83
CA LEU A 47 14.98 9.62 0.92
C LEU A 47 16.46 9.64 0.54
N HIS A 48 17.35 9.41 1.51
CA HIS A 48 18.79 9.35 1.25
C HIS A 48 19.12 8.20 0.30
N GLU A 49 18.66 6.98 0.58
CA GLU A 49 18.94 5.83 -0.28
C GLU A 49 18.31 5.98 -1.68
N PHE A 50 17.11 6.56 -1.74
CA PHE A 50 16.46 6.91 -3.01
C PHE A 50 17.30 7.90 -3.83
N ALA A 51 17.83 8.94 -3.20
CA ALA A 51 18.69 9.92 -3.87
C ALA A 51 20.02 9.31 -4.38
N GLN A 52 20.56 8.32 -3.67
CA GLN A 52 21.79 7.61 -4.06
C GLN A 52 21.58 6.58 -5.16
N THR A 53 20.34 6.16 -5.43
CA THR A 53 20.05 5.17 -6.46
C THR A 53 20.31 5.76 -7.85
N THR A 54 21.11 5.12 -8.69
CA THR A 54 21.54 5.70 -9.98
C THR A 54 20.88 5.10 -11.20
N ASP A 55 20.26 3.93 -11.09
CA ASP A 55 19.65 3.23 -12.21
C ASP A 55 18.32 2.53 -11.84
N GLN A 56 17.66 1.98 -12.86
CA GLN A 56 16.38 1.32 -12.70
C GLN A 56 16.48 0.00 -11.91
N ALA A 57 17.60 -0.72 -12.01
CA ALA A 57 17.79 -1.99 -11.31
C ALA A 57 17.95 -1.76 -9.80
N GLY A 58 18.75 -0.77 -9.41
CA GLY A 58 18.90 -0.29 -8.05
C GLY A 58 17.58 0.22 -7.49
N LEU A 59 16.77 0.93 -8.27
CA LEU A 59 15.46 1.41 -7.82
C LEU A 59 14.49 0.25 -7.55
N ARG A 60 14.49 -0.79 -8.40
CA ARG A 60 13.69 -2.00 -8.15
C ARG A 60 14.14 -2.72 -6.89
N ALA A 61 15.45 -2.94 -6.72
CA ALA A 61 16.00 -3.57 -5.52
C ALA A 61 15.71 -2.75 -4.25
N LEU A 62 15.70 -1.42 -4.36
CA LEU A 62 15.34 -0.54 -3.27
C LEU A 62 13.87 -0.71 -2.87
N VAL A 63 12.95 -0.75 -3.83
CA VAL A 63 11.52 -0.99 -3.62
C VAL A 63 11.25 -2.38 -3.02
N GLU A 64 11.98 -3.40 -3.46
CA GLU A 64 11.87 -4.75 -2.88
C GLU A 64 12.28 -4.79 -1.40
N ARG A 65 13.33 -4.04 -1.04
CA ARG A 65 13.79 -3.92 0.36
C ARG A 65 12.91 -2.99 1.20
N MET A 66 12.33 -1.96 0.57
CA MET A 66 11.48 -0.95 1.22
C MET A 66 10.17 -0.76 0.44
N PRO A 67 9.19 -1.68 0.57
CA PRO A 67 7.93 -1.61 -0.17
C PRO A 67 7.14 -0.33 0.08
N PHE A 68 7.28 0.26 1.28
CA PHE A 68 6.64 1.53 1.65
C PHE A 68 7.09 2.71 0.77
N LEU A 69 8.14 2.57 -0.04
CA LEU A 69 8.51 3.57 -1.05
C LEU A 69 7.41 3.85 -2.07
N LEU A 70 6.49 2.90 -2.27
CA LEU A 70 5.36 3.04 -3.18
C LEU A 70 4.12 3.63 -2.51
N GLU A 71 4.17 3.87 -1.20
CA GLU A 71 3.09 4.52 -0.45
C GLU A 71 3.04 6.02 -0.76
N GLU A 72 1.86 6.61 -0.56
CA GLU A 72 1.58 7.99 -0.95
C GLU A 72 2.39 8.99 -0.11
N GLU A 73 2.56 8.68 1.17
CA GLU A 73 3.30 9.44 2.16
C GLU A 73 4.76 9.60 1.74
N MET A 74 5.38 8.52 1.26
CA MET A 74 6.76 8.57 0.78
C MET A 74 6.87 9.33 -0.53
N ILE A 75 5.92 9.16 -1.46
CA ILE A 75 5.88 9.93 -2.70
C ILE A 75 5.82 11.43 -2.41
N ARG A 76 4.97 11.86 -1.47
CA ARG A 76 4.90 13.25 -1.02
C ARG A 76 6.21 13.72 -0.37
N ALA A 77 6.86 12.87 0.41
CA ALA A 77 8.17 13.20 1.00
C ALA A 77 9.23 13.46 -0.09
N ILE A 78 9.23 12.68 -1.18
CA ILE A 78 10.14 12.88 -2.33
C ILE A 78 9.79 14.17 -3.08
N GLU A 79 8.50 14.45 -3.31
CA GLU A 79 8.04 15.70 -3.93
C GLU A 79 8.49 16.93 -3.12
N ASN A 80 8.35 16.86 -1.79
CA ASN A 80 8.83 17.92 -0.90
C ASN A 80 10.36 18.08 -0.96
N ALA A 81 11.11 16.99 -1.09
CA ALA A 81 12.56 17.05 -1.25
C ALA A 81 12.96 17.72 -2.58
N ILE A 82 12.24 17.42 -3.67
CA ILE A 82 12.43 18.09 -4.97
C ILE A 82 12.13 19.59 -4.86
N ALA A 83 11.00 19.96 -4.25
CA ALA A 83 10.64 21.36 -4.05
C ALA A 83 11.72 22.11 -3.25
N LYS A 84 12.22 21.52 -2.16
CA LYS A 84 13.32 22.10 -1.37
C LYS A 84 14.61 22.27 -2.16
N ALA A 85 14.96 21.30 -3.01
CA ALA A 85 16.14 21.40 -3.87
C ALA A 85 16.01 22.59 -4.85
N LEU A 86 14.82 22.79 -5.43
CA LEU A 86 14.54 23.94 -6.29
C LEU A 86 14.60 25.27 -5.51
N GLU A 87 14.07 25.32 -4.29
CA GLU A 87 14.10 26.52 -3.43
C GLU A 87 15.53 26.99 -3.12
N ILE A 88 16.47 26.05 -2.95
CA ILE A 88 17.88 26.37 -2.69
C ILE A 88 18.73 26.50 -3.96
N GLY A 89 18.12 26.42 -5.15
CA GLY A 89 18.80 26.55 -6.44
C GLY A 89 19.60 25.31 -6.88
N ASP A 90 19.39 24.15 -6.27
CA ASP A 90 20.02 22.88 -6.63
C ASP A 90 19.21 22.15 -7.73
N GLU A 91 19.15 22.78 -8.91
CA GLU A 91 18.37 22.28 -10.05
C GLU A 91 18.82 20.88 -10.51
N GLY A 92 20.12 20.60 -10.49
CA GLY A 92 20.66 19.30 -10.91
C GLY A 92 20.19 18.14 -10.02
N ASN A 93 20.14 18.35 -8.71
CA ASN A 93 19.62 17.36 -7.78
C ASN A 93 18.08 17.24 -7.89
N ALA A 94 17.38 18.36 -8.05
CA ALA A 94 15.93 18.37 -8.25
C ALA A 94 15.53 17.55 -9.49
N ASP A 95 16.21 17.77 -10.62
CA ASP A 95 15.98 17.03 -11.87
C ASP A 95 16.24 15.54 -11.71
N ALA A 96 17.36 15.19 -11.07
CA ALA A 96 17.73 13.80 -10.85
C ALA A 96 16.71 13.09 -9.94
N LEU A 97 16.23 13.75 -8.89
CA LEU A 97 15.16 13.22 -8.03
C LEU A 97 13.82 13.10 -8.77
N ALA A 98 13.46 14.09 -9.60
CA ALA A 98 12.23 14.06 -10.38
C ALA A 98 12.22 12.90 -11.41
N GLN A 99 13.35 12.63 -12.05
CA GLN A 99 13.49 11.48 -12.95
C GLN A 99 13.29 10.15 -12.22
N ARG A 100 13.89 10.00 -11.04
CA ARG A 100 13.69 8.80 -10.20
C ARG A 100 12.26 8.69 -9.71
N LEU A 101 11.62 9.79 -9.31
CA LEU A 101 10.22 9.80 -8.88
C LEU A 101 9.29 9.34 -10.01
N LYS A 102 9.57 9.76 -11.25
CA LYS A 102 8.86 9.27 -12.44
C LYS A 102 9.04 7.76 -12.62
N ALA A 103 10.24 7.23 -12.41
CA ALA A 103 10.49 5.79 -12.47
C ALA A 103 9.78 5.03 -11.33
N LEU A 104 9.78 5.58 -10.12
CA LEU A 104 9.09 5.01 -8.95
C LEU A 104 7.57 4.94 -9.18
N ARG A 105 6.97 5.99 -9.73
CA ARG A 105 5.55 6.01 -10.12
C ARG A 105 5.21 4.95 -11.17
N ARG A 106 6.13 4.67 -12.11
CA ARG A 106 5.96 3.57 -13.07
C ARG A 106 5.98 2.21 -12.37
N LEU A 107 6.90 2.00 -11.42
CA LEU A 107 6.92 0.76 -10.62
C LEU A 107 5.64 0.58 -9.80
N ARG A 108 5.12 1.67 -9.20
CA ARG A 108 3.83 1.67 -8.50
C ARG A 108 2.70 1.25 -9.43
N ALA A 109 2.65 1.82 -10.65
CA ALA A 109 1.65 1.47 -11.66
C ALA A 109 1.79 0.01 -12.14
N GLU A 110 3.02 -0.46 -12.41
CA GLU A 110 3.30 -1.86 -12.77
C GLU A 110 2.80 -2.83 -11.68
N GLN A 111 2.99 -2.49 -10.39
CA GLN A 111 2.51 -3.31 -9.29
C GLN A 111 0.99 -3.29 -9.17
N ALA A 112 0.36 -2.12 -9.28
CA ALA A 112 -1.09 -1.99 -9.30
C ALA A 112 -1.70 -2.79 -10.46
N GLU A 113 -1.10 -2.72 -11.65
CA GLU A 113 -1.53 -3.48 -12.83
C GLU A 113 -1.38 -4.99 -12.61
N LYS A 114 -0.26 -5.44 -12.04
CA LYS A 114 -0.08 -6.85 -11.67
C LYS A 114 -1.17 -7.32 -10.74
N VAL A 115 -1.50 -6.56 -9.69
CA VAL A 115 -2.59 -6.89 -8.76
C VAL A 115 -3.94 -6.89 -9.46
N ALA A 116 -4.22 -5.90 -10.31
CA ALA A 116 -5.46 -5.79 -11.08
C ALA A 116 -5.63 -6.93 -12.10
N SER A 117 -4.53 -7.44 -12.65
CA SER A 117 -4.52 -8.57 -13.60
C SER A 117 -4.72 -9.94 -12.95
N GLN A 118 -4.67 -10.04 -11.62
CA GLN A 118 -4.89 -11.32 -10.94
C GLN A 118 -6.33 -11.80 -11.20
N PRO A 119 -6.54 -13.08 -11.54
CA PRO A 119 -7.87 -13.59 -11.89
C PRO A 119 -8.93 -13.33 -10.84
N MET A 120 -8.57 -13.43 -9.55
CA MET A 120 -9.46 -13.12 -8.43
C MET A 120 -9.84 -11.63 -8.40
N THR A 121 -8.87 -10.72 -8.56
CA THR A 121 -9.12 -9.27 -8.62
C THR A 121 -10.01 -8.92 -9.80
N GLN A 122 -9.77 -9.50 -10.98
CA GLN A 122 -10.62 -9.29 -12.16
C GLN A 122 -12.06 -9.78 -11.93
N ALA A 123 -12.22 -10.96 -11.31
CA ALA A 123 -13.54 -11.49 -10.96
C ALA A 123 -14.27 -10.58 -9.95
N LEU A 124 -13.54 -10.02 -8.97
CA LEU A 124 -14.09 -9.04 -8.03
C LEU A 124 -14.46 -7.72 -8.71
N ILE A 125 -13.63 -7.20 -9.61
CA ILE A 125 -13.95 -6.00 -10.41
C ILE A 125 -15.23 -6.23 -11.21
N ALA A 126 -15.32 -7.35 -11.93
CA ALA A 126 -16.51 -7.71 -12.71
C ALA A 126 -17.76 -7.84 -11.82
N PHE A 127 -17.62 -8.48 -10.65
CA PHE A 127 -18.70 -8.61 -9.68
C PHE A 127 -19.19 -7.25 -9.16
N VAL A 128 -18.27 -6.37 -8.76
CA VAL A 128 -18.60 -5.02 -8.25
C VAL A 128 -19.26 -4.17 -9.34
N GLN A 129 -18.72 -4.21 -10.56
CA GLN A 129 -19.19 -3.42 -11.69
C GLN A 129 -20.42 -3.99 -12.40
N ALA A 130 -20.92 -5.15 -11.98
CA ALA A 130 -22.13 -5.74 -12.54
C ALA A 130 -23.29 -4.73 -12.52
N PRO A 131 -24.13 -4.66 -13.57
CA PRO A 131 -25.19 -3.65 -13.69
C PRO A 131 -26.31 -3.82 -12.65
N ASP A 132 -26.54 -5.05 -12.18
CA ASP A 132 -27.58 -5.39 -11.21
C ASP A 132 -27.18 -6.61 -10.36
N ASP A 133 -28.01 -6.97 -9.38
CA ASP A 133 -27.73 -8.09 -8.47
C ASP A 133 -27.78 -9.45 -9.17
N GLU A 134 -28.58 -9.61 -10.22
CA GLU A 134 -28.68 -10.87 -10.95
C GLU A 134 -27.40 -11.16 -11.73
N ALA A 135 -26.88 -10.15 -12.44
CA ALA A 135 -25.59 -10.20 -13.11
C ALA A 135 -24.45 -10.46 -12.13
N ALA A 136 -24.45 -9.80 -10.96
CA ALA A 136 -23.44 -10.04 -9.92
C ALA A 136 -23.49 -11.49 -9.40
N ARG A 137 -24.68 -12.03 -9.16
CA ARG A 137 -24.87 -13.44 -8.76
C ARG A 137 -24.39 -14.40 -9.85
N ALA A 138 -24.63 -14.10 -11.13
CA ALA A 138 -24.15 -14.90 -12.24
C ALA A 138 -22.61 -14.95 -12.28
N ILE A 139 -21.95 -13.80 -12.14
CA ILE A 139 -20.48 -13.70 -12.06
C ILE A 139 -19.93 -14.49 -10.87
N PHE A 140 -20.57 -14.37 -9.69
CA PHE A 140 -20.18 -15.14 -8.51
C PHE A 140 -20.26 -16.66 -8.74
N ARG A 141 -21.33 -17.13 -9.38
CA ARG A 141 -21.50 -18.56 -9.71
C ARG A 141 -20.48 -19.04 -10.75
N GLU A 142 -20.25 -18.26 -11.80
CA GLU A 142 -19.29 -18.58 -12.86
C GLU A 142 -17.86 -18.64 -12.32
N ARG A 143 -17.50 -17.71 -11.43
CA ARG A 143 -16.15 -17.56 -10.88
C ARG A 143 -16.05 -18.07 -9.43
N ARG A 144 -16.89 -19.04 -9.07
CA ARG A 144 -17.01 -19.55 -7.69
C ARG A 144 -15.66 -19.98 -7.11
N ASP A 145 -14.83 -20.68 -7.88
CA ASP A 145 -13.52 -21.15 -7.41
C ASP A 145 -12.57 -20.01 -7.01
N LEU A 146 -12.73 -18.84 -7.61
CA LEU A 146 -11.95 -17.64 -7.32
C LEU A 146 -12.56 -16.77 -6.23
N LEU A 147 -13.89 -16.76 -6.11
CA LEU A 147 -14.64 -15.82 -5.28
C LEU A 147 -15.17 -16.42 -3.97
N ALA A 148 -15.40 -17.73 -3.91
CA ALA A 148 -15.99 -18.39 -2.74
C ALA A 148 -14.96 -18.73 -1.64
N ASN A 149 -14.12 -17.75 -1.27
CA ASN A 149 -13.09 -17.92 -0.25
C ASN A 149 -12.90 -16.63 0.56
N GLN A 150 -12.24 -16.75 1.72
CA GLN A 150 -12.01 -15.62 2.63
C GLN A 150 -11.04 -14.57 2.05
N GLN A 151 -10.14 -14.96 1.14
CA GLN A 151 -9.18 -14.04 0.53
C GLN A 151 -9.89 -13.05 -0.40
N ALA A 152 -10.84 -13.51 -1.21
CA ALA A 152 -11.65 -12.67 -2.07
C ALA A 152 -12.52 -11.70 -1.25
N GLU A 153 -13.06 -12.17 -0.11
CA GLU A 153 -13.77 -11.30 0.84
C GLU A 153 -12.83 -10.22 1.39
N ALA A 154 -11.69 -10.58 1.97
CA ALA A 154 -10.73 -9.62 2.51
C ALA A 154 -10.29 -8.58 1.47
N LEU A 155 -10.06 -9.00 0.23
CA LEU A 155 -9.68 -8.11 -0.87
C LEU A 155 -10.79 -7.12 -1.23
N LEU A 156 -12.05 -7.58 -1.34
CA LEU A 156 -13.20 -6.72 -1.65
C LEU A 156 -13.42 -5.63 -0.58
N PHE A 157 -13.18 -5.96 0.68
CA PHE A 157 -13.42 -5.04 1.80
C PHE A 157 -12.26 -4.07 2.07
N SER A 158 -11.03 -4.43 1.68
CA SER A 158 -9.85 -3.59 1.92
C SER A 158 -9.41 -2.76 0.71
N HIS A 159 -9.57 -3.26 -0.53
CA HIS A 159 -8.97 -2.63 -1.71
C HIS A 159 -9.96 -1.86 -2.60
N PHE A 160 -11.26 -2.07 -2.42
CA PHE A 160 -12.28 -1.34 -3.18
C PHE A 160 -12.80 -0.18 -2.36
N GLU A 161 -12.83 1.01 -2.95
CA GLU A 161 -13.38 2.21 -2.33
C GLU A 161 -14.23 2.98 -3.34
N GLY A 162 -15.36 3.52 -2.88
CA GLY A 162 -16.20 4.40 -3.68
C GLY A 162 -15.63 5.82 -3.69
N GLN A 163 -15.44 6.39 -4.87
CA GLN A 163 -14.89 7.75 -5.05
C GLN A 163 -15.89 8.84 -4.65
N ASP A 164 -17.19 8.54 -4.69
CA ASP A 164 -18.29 9.43 -4.31
C ASP A 164 -19.36 8.70 -3.50
N SER A 165 -20.36 9.42 -3.00
CA SER A 165 -21.43 8.86 -2.16
C SER A 165 -22.26 7.79 -2.87
N THR A 166 -22.48 7.91 -4.17
CA THR A 166 -23.24 6.93 -4.96
C THR A 166 -22.43 5.66 -5.16
N ALA A 167 -21.15 5.78 -5.51
CA ALA A 167 -20.22 4.68 -5.65
C ALA A 167 -20.03 3.93 -4.31
N LYS A 168 -19.97 4.67 -3.19
CA LYS A 168 -19.89 4.07 -1.84
C LYS A 168 -21.12 3.23 -1.53
N LEU A 169 -22.33 3.78 -1.73
CA LEU A 169 -23.58 3.06 -1.49
C LEU A 169 -23.68 1.80 -2.38
N HIS A 170 -23.27 1.90 -3.64
CA HIS A 170 -23.24 0.76 -4.56
C HIS A 170 -22.27 -0.33 -4.07
N LEU A 171 -21.07 0.05 -3.65
CA LEU A 171 -20.07 -0.88 -3.14
C LEU A 171 -20.53 -1.57 -1.85
N GLU A 172 -21.18 -0.85 -0.95
CA GLU A 172 -21.78 -1.43 0.28
C GLU A 172 -22.83 -2.49 -0.06
N LYS A 173 -23.75 -2.20 -1.00
CA LYS A 173 -24.73 -3.19 -1.48
C LYS A 173 -24.06 -4.42 -2.09
N ARG A 174 -22.99 -4.23 -2.88
CA ARG A 174 -22.21 -5.32 -3.47
C ARG A 174 -21.54 -6.17 -2.39
N ARG A 175 -20.97 -5.56 -1.37
CA ARG A 175 -20.35 -6.24 -0.21
C ARG A 175 -21.36 -7.09 0.56
N GLU A 176 -22.56 -6.56 0.81
CA GLU A 176 -23.64 -7.31 1.46
C GLU A 176 -24.13 -8.49 0.61
N LEU A 177 -24.26 -8.30 -0.70
CA LEU A 177 -24.58 -9.39 -1.61
C LEU A 177 -23.49 -10.47 -1.60
N PHE A 178 -22.22 -10.08 -1.63
CA PHE A 178 -21.08 -10.99 -1.62
C PHE A 178 -21.05 -11.87 -0.36
N ARG A 179 -21.29 -11.29 0.82
CA ARG A 179 -21.38 -12.05 2.08
C ARG A 179 -22.50 -13.08 2.05
N ARG A 180 -23.70 -12.68 1.62
CA ARG A 180 -24.85 -13.60 1.49
C ARG A 180 -24.51 -14.78 0.58
N LEU A 181 -23.85 -14.50 -0.56
CA LEU A 181 -23.44 -15.54 -1.51
C LEU A 181 -22.35 -16.47 -0.94
N LEU A 182 -21.43 -15.95 -0.13
CA LEU A 182 -20.45 -16.77 0.59
C LEU A 182 -21.12 -17.71 1.60
N ASP A 183 -22.06 -17.19 2.39
CA ASP A 183 -22.78 -17.98 3.39
C ASP A 183 -23.64 -19.06 2.72
N GLU A 184 -24.32 -18.73 1.62
CA GLU A 184 -25.05 -19.69 0.77
C GLU A 184 -24.10 -20.78 0.22
N ALA A 185 -22.92 -20.39 -0.26
CA ALA A 185 -21.95 -21.34 -0.82
C ALA A 185 -21.36 -22.27 0.25
N ARG A 186 -21.17 -21.79 1.49
CA ARG A 186 -20.72 -22.58 2.64
C ARG A 186 -21.79 -23.56 3.11
N GLY A 187 -23.04 -23.10 3.21
CA GLY A 187 -24.18 -23.96 3.61
C GLY A 187 -24.56 -25.04 2.59
N GLN A 188 -24.06 -24.96 1.36
CA GLN A 188 -24.24 -25.99 0.33
C GLN A 188 -23.16 -27.08 0.34
N SER A 189 -22.02 -26.90 1.02
CA SER A 189 -20.98 -27.93 1.13
C SER A 189 -21.25 -28.97 2.24
N ASP A 190 -22.24 -28.73 3.10
CA ASP A 190 -22.64 -29.62 4.21
C ASP A 190 -23.83 -30.55 3.85
N ARG A 191 -24.16 -30.69 2.56
CA ARG A 191 -25.19 -31.62 2.04
C ARG A 191 -24.62 -32.55 0.98
#